data_AF-A0A952LCD6-F1
#
_entry.id   AF-A0A952LCD6-F1
#
_cell.length_a   1.000
_cell.length_b   1.000
_cell.length_c   1.000
_cell.angle_alpha   90.00
_cell.angle_beta   90.00
_cell.angle_gamma   90.00
#
_symmetry.space_group_name_H-M   'P 1'
#
loop_
_entity.id
_entity.type
_entity.pdbx_description
1 polymer ?
#
loop_
_entity_poly.entity_id
_entity_poly.type
_entity_poly.pdbx_seq_one_letter_code
_entity_poly.pdbx_strand_id
1 'polypeptide(L)'
;VERMMGLASLAQQNAISGQADIFGASLGSQSQALNLPATDPWLAADKLHREFQVVGFYLSAHPLDEYKAALEKMRVQNWAEFSAAVKRGAAAGRLAGTVTSKQERKTRTGNKMGVVQFSDTTGQYEAVLFSEGLAQYRDMLEPGSSVVIMVAAEDRPEGVNLRINSVQSLDDEASRIQKALRIFVRDDGPSSIIQSQLKQRGDSQVSIIVLKGEAQGEVEIGLGNYRVSPQIASAMRAVQGVVEVELV
;
A
#
# COMPACT_ATOMS: atom_id res chain seq x y z
N VAL A 1 6.23 7.37 28.73
CA VAL A 1 6.04 5.94 29.09
C VAL A 1 6.36 5.69 30.56
N GLU A 2 7.52 6.10 31.07
CA GLU A 2 7.92 5.90 32.47
C GLU A 2 6.90 6.38 33.51
N ARG A 3 6.31 7.57 33.32
CA ARG A 3 5.28 8.10 34.24
C ARG A 3 4.01 7.24 34.28
N MET A 4 3.63 6.63 33.16
CA MET A 4 2.49 5.69 33.10
C MET A 4 2.83 4.37 33.79
N MET A 5 4.05 3.85 33.57
CA MET A 5 4.51 2.62 34.24
C MET A 5 4.60 2.81 35.76
N GLY A 6 5.07 3.96 36.24
CA GLY A 6 5.14 4.28 37.66
C GLY A 6 3.76 4.31 38.32
N LEU A 7 2.78 4.97 37.71
CA LEU A 7 1.41 5.01 38.21
C LEU A 7 0.71 3.65 38.17
N ALA A 8 0.94 2.86 37.12
CA ALA A 8 0.42 1.49 37.03
C ALA A 8 1.01 0.58 38.12
N SER A 9 2.32 0.66 38.37
CA SER A 9 2.98 -0.08 39.45
C SER A 9 2.45 0.32 40.83
N LEU A 10 2.23 1.62 41.06
CA LEU A 10 1.67 2.13 42.31
C LEU A 10 0.23 1.63 42.52
N ALA A 11 -0.60 1.68 41.48
CA ALA A 11 -1.97 1.17 41.53
C ALA A 11 -2.01 -0.33 41.82
N GLN A 12 -1.11 -1.11 41.20
CA GLN A 12 -0.98 -2.55 41.44
C GLN A 12 -0.53 -2.85 42.88
N GLN A 13 0.43 -2.10 43.41
CA GLN A 13 0.89 -2.25 44.80
C GLN A 13 -0.22 -1.93 45.81
N ASN A 14 -0.98 -0.87 45.57
CA ASN A 14 -2.12 -0.50 46.43
C ASN A 14 -3.21 -1.58 46.42
N ALA A 15 -3.48 -2.18 45.26
CA ALA A 15 -4.43 -3.30 45.14
C ALA A 15 -3.95 -4.56 45.87
N ILE A 16 -2.65 -4.91 45.77
CA ILE A 16 -2.07 -6.08 46.43
C ILE A 16 -2.03 -5.89 47.96
N SER A 17 -1.62 -4.72 48.44
CA SER A 17 -1.49 -4.45 49.87
C SER A 17 -2.83 -4.25 50.57
N GLY A 18 -3.95 -4.10 49.84
CA GLY A 18 -5.26 -3.78 50.40
C GLY A 18 -5.30 -2.45 51.17
N GLN A 19 -4.23 -1.67 51.09
CA GLN A 19 -4.06 -0.37 51.73
C GLN A 19 -4.47 0.68 50.70
N ALA A 20 -5.70 1.18 50.83
CA ALA A 20 -6.06 2.43 50.17
C ALA A 20 -5.19 3.54 50.76
N ASP A 21 -4.68 4.43 49.91
CA ASP A 21 -3.87 5.57 50.33
C ASP A 21 -4.65 6.43 51.35
N ILE A 22 -4.36 6.23 52.64
CA ILE A 22 -5.06 6.89 53.76
C ILE A 22 -4.82 8.41 53.72
N PHE A 23 -3.72 8.86 53.12
CA PHE A 23 -3.42 10.29 52.95
C PHE A 23 -4.11 10.87 51.71
N GLY A 24 -4.23 10.10 50.63
CA GLY A 24 -4.99 10.46 49.43
C GLY A 24 -6.52 10.45 49.62
N ALA A 25 -7.04 9.64 50.55
CA ALA A 25 -8.47 9.59 50.87
C ALA A 25 -9.01 10.85 51.58
N SER A 26 -8.15 11.58 52.30
CA SER A 26 -8.52 12.84 52.98
C SER A 26 -8.69 14.03 52.01
N LEU A 27 -8.04 13.94 50.84
CA LEU A 27 -8.10 14.89 49.74
C LEU A 27 -8.99 14.35 48.61
N GLY A 28 -10.19 13.87 48.95
CA GLY A 28 -11.26 13.55 48.00
C GLY A 28 -10.80 12.90 46.69
N SER A 29 -10.12 11.76 46.76
CA SER A 29 -9.73 10.86 45.65
C SER A 29 -9.86 11.47 44.24
N GLN A 30 -9.07 12.48 43.94
CA GLN A 30 -8.86 12.86 42.54
C GLN A 30 -7.84 11.86 42.00
N SER A 31 -8.33 10.89 41.23
CA SER A 31 -7.49 10.02 40.42
C SER A 31 -6.46 10.90 39.72
N GLN A 32 -5.17 10.69 40.01
CA GLN A 32 -4.11 11.59 39.57
C GLN A 32 -4.17 11.66 38.04
N ALA A 33 -4.67 12.77 37.50
CA ALA A 33 -4.95 12.88 36.08
C ALA A 33 -3.63 12.73 35.31
N LEU A 34 -3.57 11.70 34.47
CA LEU A 34 -2.43 11.43 33.59
C LEU A 34 -2.35 12.54 32.54
N ASN A 35 -1.63 13.60 32.87
CA ASN A 35 -1.34 14.67 31.94
C ASN A 35 -0.22 14.21 30.99
N LEU A 36 -0.63 13.76 29.81
CA LEU A 36 0.30 13.46 28.72
C LEU A 36 0.87 14.77 28.17
N PRO A 37 2.18 14.86 27.90
CA PRO A 37 2.73 16.01 27.22
C PRO A 37 2.09 16.14 25.84
N ALA A 38 1.66 17.34 25.47
CA ALA A 38 1.23 17.60 24.10
C ALA A 38 2.45 17.45 23.18
N THR A 39 2.35 16.55 22.22
CA THR A 39 3.38 16.36 21.20
C THR A 39 2.76 16.60 19.85
N ASP A 40 3.53 17.15 18.92
CA ASP A 40 3.08 17.24 17.54
C ASP A 40 2.85 15.84 16.96
N PRO A 41 1.82 15.65 16.13
CA PRO A 41 1.63 14.42 15.38
C PRO A 41 2.87 14.15 14.52
N TRP A 42 3.23 12.86 14.36
CA TRP A 42 4.29 12.49 13.42
C TRP A 42 3.92 12.92 12.00
N LEU A 43 4.94 13.32 11.23
CA LEU A 43 4.82 13.44 9.78
C LEU A 43 4.37 12.10 9.20
N ALA A 44 3.58 12.14 8.13
CA ALA A 44 3.00 10.93 7.53
C ALA A 44 4.07 9.88 7.17
N ALA A 45 5.21 10.31 6.62
CA ALA A 45 6.33 9.44 6.27
C ALA A 45 6.96 8.77 7.51
N ASP A 46 7.17 9.52 8.59
CA ASP A 46 7.74 8.99 9.84
C ASP A 46 6.79 8.02 10.52
N LYS A 47 5.49 8.32 10.49
CA LYS A 47 4.44 7.43 10.99
C LYS A 47 4.47 6.09 10.24
N LEU A 48 4.50 6.14 8.91
CA LEU A 48 4.56 4.94 8.05
C LEU A 48 5.84 4.13 8.29
N HIS A 49 6.99 4.79 8.44
CA HIS A 49 8.24 4.11 8.73
C HIS A 49 8.19 3.40 10.10
N ARG A 50 7.65 4.07 11.12
CA ARG A 50 7.49 3.50 12.46
C ARG A 50 6.46 2.35 12.49
N GLU A 51 5.35 2.48 11.75
CA GLU A 51 4.38 1.39 11.57
C GLU A 51 5.05 0.15 10.99
N PHE A 52 5.82 0.33 9.91
CA PHE A 52 6.57 -0.77 9.30
C PHE A 52 7.61 -1.38 10.25
N GLN A 53 8.33 -0.56 11.03
CA GLN A 53 9.32 -1.08 12.00
C GLN A 53 8.70 -1.91 13.13
N VAL A 54 7.52 -1.54 13.61
CA VAL A 54 6.89 -2.19 14.77
C VAL A 54 6.07 -3.41 14.36
N VAL A 55 5.31 -3.29 13.28
CA VAL A 55 4.31 -4.30 12.87
C VAL A 55 4.81 -5.14 11.70
N GLY A 56 5.79 -4.65 10.95
CA GLY A 56 6.31 -5.28 9.74
C GLY A 56 5.55 -4.89 8.47
N PHE A 57 4.38 -4.24 8.56
CA PHE A 57 3.61 -3.81 7.41
C PHE A 57 2.96 -2.44 7.64
N TYR A 58 2.53 -1.80 6.56
CA TYR A 58 1.90 -0.48 6.61
C TYR A 58 0.43 -0.60 7.01
N LEU A 59 0.02 0.13 8.05
CA LEU A 59 -1.36 0.09 8.57
C LEU A 59 -2.20 1.24 8.01
N SER A 60 -1.60 2.43 7.89
CA SER A 60 -2.32 3.65 7.49
C SER A 60 -2.35 3.90 5.98
N ALA A 61 -1.27 3.61 5.27
CA ALA A 61 -1.19 3.81 3.82
C ALA A 61 -0.23 2.78 3.21
N HIS A 62 -0.74 1.95 2.31
CA HIS A 62 0.05 0.99 1.56
C HIS A 62 0.38 1.57 0.18
N PRO A 63 1.57 1.31 -0.41
CA PRO A 63 1.86 1.70 -1.79
C PRO A 63 0.83 1.20 -2.82
N LEU A 64 0.07 0.16 -2.47
CA LEU A 64 -1.01 -0.39 -3.30
C LEU A 64 -2.28 0.49 -3.29
N ASP A 65 -2.42 1.42 -2.34
CA ASP A 65 -3.58 2.29 -2.23
C ASP A 65 -3.71 3.22 -3.45
N GLU A 66 -2.60 3.65 -4.02
CA GLU A 66 -2.56 4.45 -5.26
C GLU A 66 -3.15 3.70 -6.47
N TYR A 67 -3.19 2.36 -6.39
CA TYR A 67 -3.59 1.47 -7.47
C TYR A 67 -4.97 0.84 -7.24
N LYS A 68 -5.72 1.22 -6.19
CA LYS A 68 -7.03 0.64 -5.85
C LYS A 68 -7.98 0.51 -7.04
N ALA A 69 -8.14 1.59 -7.82
CA ALA A 69 -9.02 1.58 -8.99
C ALA A 69 -8.57 0.58 -10.08
N ALA A 70 -7.26 0.39 -10.25
CA ALA A 70 -6.72 -0.59 -11.19
C ALA A 70 -6.87 -2.03 -10.63
N LEU A 71 -6.63 -2.23 -9.34
CA LEU A 71 -6.77 -3.51 -8.64
C LEU A 71 -8.21 -4.04 -8.68
N GLU A 72 -9.20 -3.16 -8.46
CA GLU A 72 -10.62 -3.50 -8.58
C GLU A 72 -10.98 -3.94 -10.00
N LYS A 73 -10.53 -3.20 -11.03
CA LYS A 73 -10.72 -3.57 -12.44
C LYS A 73 -10.07 -4.92 -12.78
N MET A 74 -8.93 -5.22 -12.16
CA MET A 74 -8.20 -6.49 -12.33
C MET A 74 -8.79 -7.67 -11.55
N ARG A 75 -9.79 -7.43 -10.70
CA ARG A 75 -10.38 -8.41 -9.77
C ARG A 75 -9.33 -9.08 -8.89
N VAL A 76 -8.35 -8.29 -8.43
CA VAL A 76 -7.36 -8.75 -7.47
C VAL A 76 -8.02 -8.94 -6.10
N GLN A 77 -7.70 -10.03 -5.43
CA GLN A 77 -8.17 -10.33 -4.09
C GLN A 77 -7.13 -9.92 -3.05
N ASN A 78 -7.62 -9.49 -1.89
CA ASN A 78 -6.75 -9.24 -0.75
C ASN A 78 -6.30 -10.57 -0.13
N TRP A 79 -5.14 -10.56 0.52
CA TRP A 79 -4.59 -11.77 1.14
C TRP A 79 -5.55 -12.41 2.16
N ALA A 80 -6.15 -11.60 3.04
CA ALA A 80 -7.06 -12.11 4.07
C ALA A 80 -8.27 -12.87 3.49
N GLU A 81 -8.87 -12.34 2.42
CA GLU A 81 -10.00 -12.97 1.74
C GLU A 81 -9.58 -14.24 0.99
N PHE A 82 -8.44 -14.18 0.31
CA PHE A 82 -7.91 -15.30 -0.43
C PHE A 82 -7.54 -16.46 0.50
N SER A 83 -6.84 -16.20 1.60
CA SER A 83 -6.51 -17.21 2.61
C SER A 83 -7.75 -17.92 3.16
N ALA A 84 -8.83 -17.17 3.41
CA ALA A 84 -10.12 -17.75 3.80
C ALA A 84 -10.82 -18.53 2.68
N ALA A 85 -10.65 -18.12 1.42
CA ALA A 85 -11.16 -18.85 0.26
C ALA A 85 -10.39 -20.17 0.02
N VAL A 86 -9.08 -20.19 0.24
CA VAL A 86 -8.25 -21.39 0.10
C VAL A 86 -8.69 -22.47 1.09
N LYS A 87 -8.95 -22.09 2.35
CA LYS A 87 -9.53 -23.00 3.36
C LYS A 87 -10.91 -23.54 2.99
N ARG A 88 -11.62 -22.89 2.07
CA ARG A 88 -12.91 -23.32 1.51
C ARG A 88 -12.77 -24.11 0.20
N GLY A 89 -11.55 -24.36 -0.28
CA GLY A 89 -11.26 -25.15 -1.48
C GLY A 89 -10.83 -24.35 -2.71
N ALA A 90 -10.53 -23.04 -2.59
CA ALA A 90 -9.95 -22.29 -3.70
C ALA A 90 -8.49 -22.71 -3.94
N ALA A 91 -8.15 -23.06 -5.18
CA ALA A 91 -6.81 -23.53 -5.54
C ALA A 91 -5.95 -22.50 -6.29
N ALA A 92 -6.54 -21.41 -6.75
CA ALA A 92 -5.83 -20.35 -7.46
C ALA A 92 -6.48 -18.99 -7.22
N GLY A 93 -5.68 -17.94 -7.25
CA GLY A 93 -6.14 -16.57 -7.08
C GLY A 93 -5.15 -15.57 -7.65
N ARG A 94 -5.64 -14.34 -7.76
CA ARG A 94 -4.88 -13.20 -8.22
C ARG A 94 -4.69 -12.25 -7.03
N LEU A 95 -3.44 -12.01 -6.67
CA LEU A 95 -3.07 -11.16 -5.53
C LEU A 95 -2.23 -10.00 -6.03
N ALA A 96 -2.24 -8.89 -5.29
CA ALA A 96 -1.26 -7.82 -5.43
C ALA A 96 -0.46 -7.71 -4.14
N GLY A 97 0.79 -7.29 -4.28
CA GLY A 97 1.71 -7.19 -3.16
C GLY A 97 2.91 -6.35 -3.51
N THR A 98 3.41 -5.61 -2.53
CA THR A 98 4.75 -5.02 -2.59
C THR A 98 5.74 -6.04 -2.06
N VAL A 99 6.83 -6.26 -2.81
CA VAL A 99 7.88 -7.20 -2.41
C VAL A 99 8.64 -6.63 -1.21
N THR A 100 8.64 -7.35 -0.08
CA THR A 100 9.38 -6.96 1.13
C THR A 100 10.77 -7.57 1.13
N SER A 101 10.88 -8.85 0.76
CA SER A 101 12.18 -9.53 0.68
C SER A 101 12.16 -10.72 -0.29
N LYS A 102 13.33 -11.07 -0.81
CA LYS A 102 13.56 -12.21 -1.70
C LYS A 102 14.70 -13.06 -1.15
N GLN A 103 14.46 -14.35 -0.96
CA GLN A 103 15.48 -15.33 -0.55
C GLN A 103 15.58 -16.45 -1.60
N GLU A 104 16.76 -16.64 -2.17
CA GLU A 104 17.03 -17.77 -3.05
C GLU A 104 17.60 -18.94 -2.25
N ARG A 105 16.91 -20.08 -2.28
CA ARG A 105 17.32 -21.33 -1.63
C ARG A 105 17.46 -22.44 -2.68
N LYS A 106 18.22 -23.47 -2.34
CA LYS A 106 18.24 -24.72 -3.12
C LYS A 106 17.29 -25.72 -2.48
N THR A 107 16.45 -26.34 -3.30
CA THR A 107 15.58 -27.45 -2.89
C THR A 107 16.42 -28.69 -2.56
N ARG A 108 15.82 -29.66 -1.87
CA ARG A 108 16.46 -30.94 -1.55
C ARG A 108 16.89 -31.73 -2.81
N THR A 109 16.25 -31.47 -3.94
CA THR A 109 16.55 -32.04 -5.26
C THR A 109 17.60 -31.24 -6.04
N GLY A 110 18.18 -30.19 -5.45
CA GLY A 110 19.25 -29.38 -6.06
C GLY A 110 18.75 -28.22 -6.93
N ASN A 111 17.46 -28.17 -7.27
CA ASN A 111 16.87 -27.09 -8.06
C ASN A 111 16.78 -25.80 -7.26
N LYS A 112 17.00 -24.65 -7.92
CA LYS A 112 16.86 -23.32 -7.29
C LYS A 112 15.37 -23.01 -7.03
N MET A 113 15.09 -22.38 -5.90
CA MET A 113 13.77 -21.96 -5.46
C MET A 113 13.87 -20.57 -4.83
N GLY A 114 12.99 -19.66 -5.23
CA GLY A 114 12.84 -18.35 -4.61
C GLY A 114 11.71 -18.38 -3.60
N VAL A 115 11.98 -17.89 -2.40
CA VAL A 115 10.99 -17.60 -1.38
C VAL A 115 10.87 -16.09 -1.32
N VAL A 116 9.69 -15.56 -1.67
CA VAL A 116 9.45 -14.13 -1.75
C VAL A 116 8.37 -13.75 -0.75
N GLN A 117 8.65 -12.72 0.03
CA GLN A 117 7.73 -12.15 1.00
C GLN A 117 7.05 -10.93 0.38
N PHE A 118 5.72 -10.94 0.40
CA PHE A 118 4.89 -9.87 -0.10
C PHE A 118 4.12 -9.22 1.04
N SER A 119 3.89 -7.92 0.92
CA SER A 119 3.01 -7.13 1.77
C SER A 119 1.83 -6.61 0.96
N ASP A 120 0.63 -6.81 1.48
CA ASP A 120 -0.61 -6.19 1.03
C ASP A 120 -1.20 -5.33 2.17
N THR A 121 -2.21 -4.52 1.86
CA THR A 121 -3.06 -3.76 2.79
C THR A 121 -3.61 -4.59 3.96
N THR A 122 -3.81 -5.90 3.77
CA THR A 122 -4.37 -6.80 4.79
C THR A 122 -3.33 -7.58 5.58
N GLY A 123 -2.07 -7.59 5.16
CA GLY A 123 -1.00 -8.29 5.85
C GLY A 123 0.09 -8.83 4.93
N GLN A 124 0.98 -9.64 5.48
CA GLN A 124 2.08 -10.26 4.76
C GLN A 124 1.81 -11.72 4.43
N TYR A 125 2.37 -12.17 3.32
CA TYR A 125 2.33 -13.56 2.89
C TYR A 125 3.59 -13.99 2.15
N GLU A 126 3.92 -15.26 2.30
CA GLU A 126 5.05 -15.88 1.61
C GLU A 126 4.55 -16.62 0.37
N ALA A 127 5.24 -16.43 -0.75
CA ALA A 127 5.02 -17.25 -1.93
C ALA A 127 6.32 -17.78 -2.51
N VAL A 128 6.23 -18.99 -3.05
CA VAL A 128 7.36 -19.76 -3.56
C VAL A 128 7.35 -19.75 -5.08
N LEU A 129 8.53 -19.59 -5.66
CA LEU A 129 8.78 -19.58 -7.08
C LEU A 129 9.83 -20.63 -7.44
N PHE A 130 9.53 -21.52 -8.37
CA PHE A 130 10.48 -22.53 -8.83
C PHE A 130 11.49 -21.95 -9.82
N SER A 131 12.54 -22.72 -10.12
CA SER A 131 13.70 -22.30 -10.91
C SER A 131 13.38 -21.57 -12.21
N GLU A 132 12.37 -22.01 -12.97
CA GLU A 132 11.96 -21.40 -14.23
C GLU A 132 11.40 -19.99 -14.01
N GLY A 133 10.43 -19.87 -13.10
CA GLY A 133 9.85 -18.57 -12.75
C GLY A 133 10.89 -17.65 -12.11
N LEU A 134 11.80 -18.18 -11.29
CA LEU A 134 12.84 -17.40 -10.64
C LEU A 134 13.80 -16.77 -11.63
N ALA A 135 14.16 -17.49 -12.70
CA ALA A 135 15.00 -16.94 -13.76
C ALA A 135 14.27 -15.87 -14.58
N GLN A 136 12.96 -16.04 -14.80
CA GLN A 136 12.16 -15.13 -15.61
C GLN A 136 11.80 -13.82 -14.89
N TYR A 137 11.38 -13.91 -13.63
CA TYR A 137 10.81 -12.78 -12.88
C TYR A 137 11.78 -12.16 -11.86
N ARG A 138 13.08 -12.50 -11.96
CA ARG A 138 14.09 -12.10 -10.96
C ARG A 138 14.15 -10.60 -10.73
N ASP A 139 14.09 -9.85 -11.83
CA ASP A 139 14.25 -8.39 -11.87
C ASP A 139 12.93 -7.69 -11.48
N MET A 140 11.78 -8.34 -11.64
CA MET A 140 10.48 -7.81 -11.21
C MET A 140 10.23 -8.02 -9.71
N LEU A 141 10.95 -8.96 -9.09
CA LEU A 141 10.79 -9.35 -7.69
C LEU A 141 11.87 -8.71 -6.80
N GLU A 142 12.22 -7.45 -7.08
CA GLU A 142 13.11 -6.67 -6.23
C GLU A 142 12.35 -6.04 -5.05
N PRO A 143 12.93 -5.99 -3.85
CA PRO A 143 12.32 -5.33 -2.69
C PRO A 143 11.90 -3.89 -3.03
N GLY A 144 10.67 -3.53 -2.64
CA GLY A 144 10.05 -2.24 -2.95
C GLY A 144 9.21 -2.23 -4.24
N SER A 145 9.34 -3.24 -5.10
CA SER A 145 8.53 -3.33 -6.32
C SER A 145 7.10 -3.78 -6.00
N SER A 146 6.10 -3.09 -6.56
CA SER A 146 4.69 -3.51 -6.49
C SER A 146 4.33 -4.36 -7.70
N VAL A 147 3.81 -5.55 -7.43
CA VAL A 147 3.52 -6.55 -8.47
C VAL A 147 2.14 -7.17 -8.28
N VAL A 148 1.56 -7.61 -9.39
CA VAL A 148 0.38 -8.46 -9.43
C VAL A 148 0.85 -9.88 -9.73
N ILE A 149 0.47 -10.81 -8.87
CA ILE A 149 0.87 -12.22 -8.98
C ILE A 149 -0.37 -13.10 -9.15
N MET A 150 -0.24 -14.09 -10.02
CA MET A 150 -1.18 -15.21 -10.06
C MET A 150 -0.56 -16.35 -9.27
N VAL A 151 -1.27 -16.80 -8.24
CA VAL A 151 -0.80 -17.85 -7.34
C VAL A 151 -1.71 -19.07 -7.42
N ALA A 152 -1.09 -20.24 -7.33
CA ALA A 152 -1.76 -21.46 -6.92
C ALA A 152 -1.57 -21.62 -5.42
N ALA A 153 -2.62 -22.00 -4.71
CA ALA A 153 -2.61 -22.21 -3.28
C ALA A 153 -2.88 -23.67 -2.93
N GLU A 154 -2.10 -24.19 -1.99
CA GLU A 154 -2.31 -25.51 -1.39
C GLU A 154 -2.60 -25.33 0.09
N ASP A 155 -3.72 -25.85 0.55
CA ASP A 155 -4.03 -25.92 1.98
C ASP A 155 -3.22 -27.07 2.61
N ARG A 156 -2.35 -26.73 3.56
CA ARG A 156 -1.55 -27.71 4.32
C ARG A 156 -1.82 -27.52 5.81
N PRO A 157 -1.58 -28.55 6.64
CA PRO A 157 -1.79 -28.46 8.09
C PRO A 157 -1.01 -27.31 8.75
N GLU A 158 0.11 -26.90 8.16
CA GLU A 158 1.01 -25.86 8.66
C GLU A 158 0.64 -24.45 8.18
N GLY A 159 -0.32 -24.33 7.25
CA GLY A 159 -0.75 -23.06 6.66
C GLY A 159 -1.01 -23.14 5.16
N VAL A 160 -1.41 -22.02 4.58
CA VAL A 160 -1.62 -21.88 3.14
C VAL A 160 -0.27 -21.69 2.45
N ASN A 161 0.13 -22.65 1.63
CA ASN A 161 1.33 -22.53 0.80
C ASN A 161 0.96 -21.91 -0.55
N LEU A 162 1.67 -20.85 -0.93
CA LEU A 162 1.48 -20.20 -2.22
C LEU A 162 2.60 -20.53 -3.18
N ARG A 163 2.22 -20.87 -4.41
CA ARG A 163 3.10 -21.06 -5.55
C ARG A 163 2.80 -19.98 -6.58
N ILE A 164 3.80 -19.21 -6.96
CA ILE A 164 3.66 -18.18 -8.00
C ILE A 164 3.68 -18.85 -9.38
N ASN A 165 2.68 -18.54 -10.20
CA ASN A 165 2.59 -18.99 -11.59
C ASN A 165 3.03 -17.90 -12.58
N SER A 166 2.61 -16.65 -12.35
CA SER A 166 3.02 -15.51 -13.17
C SER A 166 3.14 -14.25 -12.32
N VAL A 167 4.08 -13.38 -12.69
CA VAL A 167 4.30 -12.08 -12.07
C VAL A 167 4.16 -11.01 -13.15
N GLN A 168 3.46 -9.93 -12.83
CA GLN A 168 3.32 -8.75 -13.68
C GLN A 168 3.60 -7.50 -12.85
N SER A 169 4.28 -6.53 -13.44
CA SER A 169 4.47 -5.22 -12.81
C SER A 169 3.12 -4.54 -12.67
N LEU A 170 2.82 -4.05 -11.46
CA LEU A 170 1.59 -3.32 -11.21
C LEU A 170 1.53 -2.02 -12.04
N ASP A 171 2.66 -1.38 -12.27
CA ASP A 171 2.75 -0.16 -13.08
C ASP A 171 2.41 -0.42 -14.54
N ASP A 172 2.96 -1.48 -15.13
CA ASP A 172 2.70 -1.84 -16.52
C ASP A 172 1.22 -2.23 -16.70
N GLU A 173 0.66 -2.94 -15.73
CA GLU A 173 -0.71 -3.40 -15.81
C GLU A 173 -1.72 -2.29 -15.56
N ALA A 174 -1.45 -1.40 -14.61
CA ALA A 174 -2.22 -0.17 -14.43
C ALA A 174 -2.19 0.71 -15.69
N SER A 175 -1.03 0.87 -16.32
CA SER A 175 -0.88 1.63 -17.57
C SER A 175 -1.71 1.03 -18.71
N ARG A 176 -1.84 -0.30 -18.76
CA ARG A 176 -2.61 -1.01 -19.81
C ARG A 176 -4.12 -0.85 -19.62
N ILE A 177 -4.58 -0.77 -18.38
CA ILE A 177 -6.00 -0.68 -18.02
C ILE A 177 -6.49 0.76 -18.09
N GLN A 178 -5.65 1.71 -17.69
CA GLN A 178 -5.93 3.14 -17.74
C GLN A 178 -5.64 3.64 -19.15
N LYS A 179 -6.67 3.57 -19.99
CA LYS A 179 -6.58 3.92 -21.41
C LYS A 179 -6.72 5.41 -21.63
N ALA A 180 -7.23 6.17 -20.67
CA ALA A 180 -7.21 7.62 -20.77
C ALA A 180 -6.91 8.33 -19.44
N LEU A 181 -6.20 9.45 -19.54
CA LEU A 181 -5.91 10.37 -18.44
C LEU A 181 -6.58 11.70 -18.78
N ARG A 182 -7.46 12.17 -17.90
CA ARG A 182 -8.09 13.50 -18.01
C ARG A 182 -7.54 14.39 -16.92
N ILE A 183 -7.02 15.55 -17.30
CA ILE A 183 -6.43 16.53 -16.38
C ILE A 183 -7.29 17.78 -16.43
N PHE A 184 -7.96 18.12 -15.33
CA PHE A 184 -8.77 19.32 -15.20
C PHE A 184 -7.90 20.47 -14.71
N VAL A 185 -7.83 21.56 -15.48
CA VAL A 185 -7.03 22.75 -15.14
C VAL A 185 -7.91 24.01 -15.20
N ARG A 186 -7.62 24.98 -14.33
CA ARG A 186 -8.28 26.31 -14.39
C ARG A 186 -7.49 27.31 -15.23
N ASP A 187 -6.17 27.24 -15.14
CA ASP A 187 -5.26 28.21 -15.74
C ASP A 187 -4.21 27.52 -16.63
N ASP A 188 -3.44 28.30 -17.38
CA ASP A 188 -2.37 27.85 -18.29
C ASP A 188 -1.04 27.55 -17.59
N GLY A 189 -0.89 27.98 -16.33
CA GLY A 189 0.29 27.77 -15.48
C GLY A 189 0.86 26.33 -15.45
N PRO A 190 0.06 25.26 -15.34
CA PRO A 190 0.57 23.89 -15.24
C PRO A 190 1.05 23.29 -16.58
N SER A 191 0.89 23.99 -17.72
CA SER A 191 1.20 23.46 -19.06
C SER A 191 2.64 22.94 -19.21
N SER A 192 3.62 23.69 -18.71
CA SER A 192 5.04 23.32 -18.77
C SER A 192 5.37 22.07 -17.93
N ILE A 193 4.73 21.93 -16.76
CA ILE A 193 4.93 20.81 -15.85
C ILE A 193 4.28 19.55 -16.41
N ILE A 194 3.06 19.66 -16.95
CA ILE A 194 2.36 18.56 -17.62
C ILE A 194 3.21 18.03 -18.78
N GLN A 195 3.75 18.93 -19.61
CA GLN A 195 4.64 18.54 -20.71
C GLN A 195 5.92 17.84 -20.22
N SER A 196 6.49 18.29 -19.10
CA SER A 196 7.71 17.70 -18.54
C SER A 196 7.54 16.28 -17.99
N GLN A 197 6.33 15.91 -17.61
CA GLN A 197 6.01 14.59 -17.05
C GLN A 197 5.53 13.62 -18.14
N LEU A 198 4.88 14.12 -19.19
CA LEU A 198 4.47 13.35 -20.38
C LEU A 198 5.60 13.19 -21.41
N LYS A 199 6.74 12.63 -21.00
CA LYS A 199 7.91 12.44 -21.88
C LYS A 199 7.87 11.17 -22.72
N GLN A 200 7.24 10.10 -22.20
CA GLN A 200 7.22 8.80 -22.87
C GLN A 200 5.91 8.59 -23.62
N ARG A 201 6.02 8.30 -24.92
CA ARG A 201 4.91 7.79 -25.74
C ARG A 201 4.44 6.45 -25.16
N GLY A 202 3.13 6.23 -25.16
CA GLY A 202 2.51 5.01 -24.66
C GLY A 202 1.12 4.83 -25.26
N ASP A 203 0.31 3.96 -24.67
CA ASP A 203 -0.99 3.55 -25.20
C ASP A 203 -2.19 4.28 -24.56
N SER A 204 -1.95 5.16 -23.58
CA SER A 204 -3.00 5.87 -22.86
C SER A 204 -3.25 7.26 -23.46
N GLN A 205 -4.49 7.57 -23.83
CA GLN A 205 -4.90 8.86 -24.39
C GLN A 205 -4.96 9.92 -23.29
N VAL A 206 -4.22 11.03 -23.45
CA VAL A 206 -4.23 12.13 -22.48
C VAL A 206 -5.05 13.30 -23.02
N SER A 207 -6.01 13.76 -22.24
CA SER A 207 -6.82 14.96 -22.50
C SER A 207 -6.66 15.97 -21.36
N ILE A 208 -6.52 17.24 -21.70
CA ILE A 208 -6.63 18.36 -20.74
C ILE A 208 -8.02 18.97 -20.88
N ILE A 209 -8.73 19.12 -19.76
CA ILE A 209 -10.02 19.80 -19.70
C ILE A 209 -9.80 21.15 -19.02
N VAL A 210 -9.93 22.22 -19.79
CA VAL A 210 -9.81 23.58 -19.26
C VAL A 210 -11.17 24.06 -18.80
N LEU A 211 -11.31 24.24 -17.48
CA LEU A 211 -12.51 24.78 -16.85
C LEU A 211 -12.51 26.31 -16.99
N LYS A 212 -13.21 26.84 -17.99
CA LYS A 212 -13.49 28.28 -18.05
C LYS A 212 -14.59 28.62 -17.04
N GLY A 213 -14.52 29.80 -16.39
CA GLY A 213 -15.40 30.21 -15.30
C GLY A 213 -16.90 30.00 -15.55
N GLU A 214 -17.71 30.05 -14.47
CA GLU A 214 -19.08 29.51 -14.25
C GLU A 214 -20.12 29.52 -15.39
N ALA A 215 -19.89 30.19 -16.52
CA ALA A 215 -20.82 30.28 -17.65
C ALA A 215 -20.22 29.97 -19.05
N GLN A 216 -18.97 29.50 -19.16
CA GLN A 216 -18.28 29.36 -20.47
C GLN A 216 -18.00 27.93 -20.96
N GLY A 217 -18.42 26.91 -20.21
CA GLY A 217 -18.27 25.51 -20.60
C GLY A 217 -16.83 24.96 -20.47
N GLU A 218 -16.68 23.69 -20.79
CA GLU A 218 -15.42 22.96 -20.69
C GLU A 218 -14.78 22.81 -22.07
N VAL A 219 -13.47 23.06 -22.18
CA VAL A 219 -12.72 22.82 -23.42
C VAL A 219 -11.83 21.60 -23.23
N GLU A 220 -12.12 20.53 -23.96
CA GLU A 220 -11.26 19.34 -24.00
C GLU A 220 -10.20 19.49 -25.10
N ILE A 221 -8.93 19.37 -24.70
CA ILE A 221 -7.75 19.40 -25.57
C ILE A 221 -7.07 18.03 -25.50
N GLY A 222 -7.14 17.26 -26.59
CA GLY A 222 -6.43 15.98 -26.69
C GLY A 222 -4.94 16.20 -26.98
N LEU A 223 -4.07 15.67 -26.12
CA LEU A 223 -2.61 15.74 -26.27
C LEU A 223 -2.03 14.54 -27.06
N GLY A 224 -2.79 13.45 -27.17
CA GLY A 224 -2.39 12.20 -27.83
C GLY A 224 -2.01 11.10 -26.83
N ASN A 225 -1.28 10.08 -27.29
CA ASN A 225 -1.03 8.88 -26.50
C ASN A 225 0.32 8.91 -25.78
N TYR A 226 0.28 8.72 -24.47
CA TYR A 226 1.43 8.74 -23.56
C TYR A 226 1.37 7.57 -22.59
N ARG A 227 2.51 7.23 -21.97
CA ARG A 227 2.55 6.25 -20.90
C ARG A 227 2.05 6.92 -19.61
N VAL A 228 0.99 6.40 -19.02
CA VAL A 228 0.38 6.94 -17.80
C VAL A 228 0.43 5.87 -16.71
N SER A 229 0.94 6.24 -15.53
CA SER A 229 0.87 5.43 -14.32
C SER A 229 0.14 6.21 -13.21
N PRO A 230 -0.39 5.52 -12.18
CA PRO A 230 -0.95 6.17 -11.00
C PRO A 230 0.00 7.15 -10.31
N GLN A 231 1.30 6.85 -10.27
CA GLN A 231 2.33 7.76 -9.77
C GLN A 231 2.39 9.07 -10.58
N ILE A 232 2.33 8.99 -11.92
CA ILE A 232 2.28 10.18 -12.78
C ILE A 232 0.99 10.96 -12.51
N ALA A 233 -0.16 10.29 -12.37
CA ALA A 233 -1.43 10.95 -12.07
C ALA A 233 -1.44 11.61 -10.68
N SER A 234 -0.84 10.97 -9.67
CA SER A 234 -0.67 11.54 -8.33
C SER A 234 0.24 12.77 -8.37
N ALA A 235 1.35 12.70 -9.11
CA ALA A 235 2.24 13.83 -9.35
C ALA A 235 1.51 14.99 -10.07
N MET A 236 0.62 14.69 -11.03
CA MET A 236 -0.22 15.69 -11.70
C MET A 236 -1.18 16.37 -10.73
N ARG A 237 -1.81 15.63 -9.81
CA ARG A 237 -2.72 16.23 -8.80
C ARG A 237 -2.00 17.21 -7.86
N ALA A 238 -0.71 17.01 -7.63
CA ALA A 238 0.09 17.90 -6.78
C ALA A 238 0.50 19.22 -7.47
N VAL A 239 0.26 19.36 -8.78
CA VAL A 239 0.64 20.56 -9.54
C VAL A 239 -0.34 21.69 -9.25
N GLN A 240 0.19 22.86 -8.91
CA GLN A 240 -0.60 24.06 -8.68
C GLN A 240 -1.34 24.48 -9.98
N GLY A 241 -2.67 24.58 -9.90
CA GLY A 241 -3.54 24.89 -11.04
C GLY A 241 -4.28 23.69 -11.62
N VAL A 242 -3.91 22.46 -11.22
CA VAL A 242 -4.70 21.25 -11.50
C VAL A 242 -5.81 21.13 -10.46
N VAL A 243 -7.05 21.05 -10.93
CA VAL A 243 -8.24 20.89 -10.08
C VAL A 243 -8.47 19.43 -9.76
N GLU A 244 -8.37 18.58 -10.79
CA GLU A 244 -8.69 17.18 -10.69
C GLU A 244 -7.94 16.38 -11.76
N VAL A 245 -7.68 15.11 -11.48
CA VAL A 245 -7.08 14.17 -12.42
C VAL A 245 -7.90 12.89 -12.39
N GLU A 246 -8.42 12.48 -13.53
CA GLU A 246 -9.17 11.23 -13.67
C GLU A 246 -8.40 10.23 -14.52
N LEU A 247 -8.39 8.99 -14.07
CA LEU A 247 -7.84 7.85 -14.78
C LEU A 247 -9.01 6.98 -15.25
N VAL A 248 -9.19 6.89 -16.57
CA VAL A 248 -10.31 6.23 -17.24
C VAL A 248 -9.87 4.88 -17.82
#